data_AF-A0A4R2LEM2-F1
#
_entry.id   AF-A0A4R2LEM2-F1
#
_cell.length_a   1.000
_cell.length_b   1.000
_cell.length_c   1.000
_cell.angle_alpha   90.00
_cell.angle_beta   90.00
_cell.angle_gamma   90.00
#
_symmetry.space_group_name_H-M   'P 1'
#
loop_
_entity.id
_entity.type
_entity.pdbx_description
1 polymer ?
#
loop_
_entity_poly.entity_id
_entity_poly.type
_entity_poly.pdbx_seq_one_letter_code
_entity_poly.pdbx_strand_id
1 'polypeptide(L)'
;MQTIIIGILIIAVPMIAYCVGTVMRDEMYAKEANGEITAAKDNKDFMVTRDTKMGQILAMDKGMGDFLMQAGMHCVTCASATSESLEMACTVHGLNVDQTVTSINAYLAEENE
;
A
#
# COMPACT_ATOMS: atom_id res chain seq x y z
N MET A 1 -7.46 21.23 49.59
CA MET A 1 -6.21 21.27 48.80
C MET A 1 -5.94 19.93 48.14
N GLN A 2 -5.91 18.80 48.87
CA GLN A 2 -5.65 17.47 48.29
C GLN A 2 -6.68 17.00 47.23
N THR A 3 -7.97 17.26 47.43
CA THR A 3 -9.05 16.87 46.49
C THR A 3 -8.98 17.58 45.13
N ILE A 4 -8.52 18.82 45.11
CA ILE A 4 -8.35 19.61 43.88
C ILE A 4 -7.15 19.07 43.08
N ILE A 5 -6.06 18.70 43.75
CA ILE A 5 -4.86 18.13 43.11
C ILE A 5 -5.19 16.77 42.47
N ILE A 6 -5.94 15.92 43.17
CA ILE A 6 -6.39 14.62 42.63
C ILE A 6 -7.32 14.82 41.42
N GLY A 7 -8.24 15.78 41.47
CA GLY A 7 -9.13 16.10 40.35
C GLY A 7 -8.38 16.61 39.11
N ILE A 8 -7.38 17.47 39.31
CA ILE A 8 -6.53 17.97 38.21
C ILE A 8 -5.71 16.83 37.62
N LEU A 9 -5.13 15.94 38.43
CA LEU A 9 -4.35 14.80 37.93
C LEU A 9 -5.21 13.81 37.16
N ILE A 10 -6.42 13.49 37.62
CA ILE A 10 -7.32 12.53 36.94
C ILE A 10 -7.82 13.08 35.60
N ILE A 11 -7.96 14.40 35.44
CA ILE A 11 -8.44 15.00 34.18
C ILE A 11 -7.26 15.31 33.24
N ALA A 12 -6.17 15.88 33.76
CA ALA A 12 -5.04 16.32 32.94
C ALA A 12 -4.19 15.16 32.42
N VAL A 13 -3.95 14.11 33.22
CA VAL A 13 -3.13 12.97 32.80
C VAL A 13 -3.72 12.21 31.59
N PRO A 14 -5.02 11.82 31.57
CA PRO A 14 -5.59 11.16 30.40
C PRO A 14 -5.74 12.12 29.22
N MET A 15 -5.95 13.42 29.42
CA MET A 15 -6.00 14.38 28.31
C MET A 15 -4.63 14.55 27.65
N ILE A 16 -3.55 14.64 28.43
CA ILE A 16 -2.17 14.69 27.91
C ILE A 16 -1.84 13.38 27.20
N ALA A 17 -2.20 12.23 27.77
CA ALA A 17 -2.00 10.93 27.12
C ALA A 17 -2.77 10.82 25.79
N TYR A 18 -4.01 11.31 25.74
CA TYR A 18 -4.80 11.36 24.51
C TYR A 18 -4.14 12.26 23.46
N CYS A 19 -3.72 13.48 23.83
CA CYS A 19 -3.07 14.42 22.91
C CYS A 19 -1.74 13.87 22.37
N VAL A 20 -0.90 13.27 23.23
CA VAL A 20 0.36 12.66 22.80
C VAL A 20 0.09 11.45 21.89
N GLY A 21 -0.88 10.62 22.25
CA GLY A 21 -1.28 9.47 21.44
C GLY A 21 -1.82 9.86 20.06
N THR A 22 -2.62 10.93 19.96
CA THR A 22 -3.13 11.40 18.67
C THR A 22 -2.03 11.98 17.79
N VAL A 23 -1.09 12.76 18.35
CA VAL A 23 0.03 13.34 17.59
C VAL A 23 0.99 12.24 17.09
N MET A 24 1.29 11.24 17.92
CA MET A 24 2.13 10.10 17.51
C MET A 24 1.46 9.23 16.44
N ARG A 25 0.14 9.11 16.46
CA ARG A 25 -0.62 8.39 15.44
C ARG A 25 -0.55 9.10 14.08
N ASP A 26 -0.64 10.43 14.05
CA ASP A 26 -0.50 11.20 12.80
C ASP A 26 0.90 11.04 12.17
N GLU A 27 1.96 10.99 12.98
CA GLU A 27 3.32 10.73 12.47
C GLU A 27 3.49 9.31 11.90
N MET A 28 2.88 8.30 12.51
CA MET A 28 2.87 6.95 11.92
C MET A 28 2.13 6.91 10.59
N TYR A 29 0.96 7.56 10.50
CA TYR A 29 0.17 7.62 9.27
C TYR A 29 0.93 8.34 8.14
N ALA A 30 1.65 9.41 8.47
CA ALA A 30 2.49 10.12 7.51
C ALA A 30 3.69 9.29 7.04
N LYS A 31 4.27 8.44 7.90
CA LYS A 31 5.37 7.55 7.53
C LYS A 31 4.93 6.39 6.65
N GLU A 32 3.73 5.85 6.85
CA GLU A 32 3.16 4.83 5.96
C GLU A 32 2.85 5.42 4.58
N ALA A 33 2.34 6.65 4.51
CA ALA A 33 2.09 7.35 3.25
C ALA A 33 3.37 7.71 2.46
N ASN A 34 4.50 7.94 3.15
CA ASN A 34 5.79 8.27 2.51
C ASN A 34 6.73 7.07 2.32
N GLY A 35 6.50 5.96 3.03
CA GLY A 35 7.33 4.76 3.00
C GLY A 35 7.23 3.96 1.70
N GLU A 36 6.21 4.22 0.89
CA GLU A 36 5.96 3.51 -0.37
C GLU A 36 6.28 4.35 -1.62
N ILE A 37 6.63 5.64 -1.48
CA ILE A 37 6.83 6.54 -2.63
C ILE A 37 8.31 6.85 -2.93
N THR A 38 9.27 6.40 -2.11
CA THR A 38 10.69 6.70 -2.34
C THR A 38 11.53 5.49 -2.73
N ALA A 39 11.23 4.87 -3.88
CA ALA A 39 12.21 4.04 -4.60
C ALA A 39 11.88 3.98 -6.11
N ALA A 40 12.42 4.97 -6.85
CA ALA A 40 12.58 5.01 -8.33
C ALA A 40 11.27 5.10 -9.15
N LYS A 41 10.99 6.07 -10.03
CA LYS A 41 11.83 6.94 -10.88
C LYS A 41 13.05 6.25 -11.49
N ASP A 42 12.82 5.11 -12.12
CA ASP A 42 13.46 4.81 -13.40
C ASP A 42 12.36 4.64 -14.45
N ASN A 43 12.23 5.67 -15.30
CA ASN A 43 11.46 5.55 -16.52
C ASN A 43 12.27 4.65 -17.45
N LYS A 44 11.85 3.39 -17.58
CA LYS A 44 12.33 2.50 -18.62
C LYS A 44 11.23 1.50 -18.94
N ASP A 45 10.48 1.82 -20.00
CA ASP A 45 9.73 0.90 -20.87
C ASP A 45 9.51 -0.49 -20.24
N PHE A 46 8.57 -0.55 -19.29
CA PHE A 46 8.56 -1.61 -18.29
C PHE A 46 7.68 -2.75 -18.77
N MET A 47 8.28 -3.68 -19.51
CA MET A 47 7.68 -5.00 -19.68
C MET A 47 7.57 -5.68 -18.31
N VAL A 48 6.35 -5.86 -17.85
CA VAL A 48 6.03 -6.65 -16.66
C VAL A 48 6.31 -8.11 -16.95
N THR A 49 6.99 -8.77 -16.01
CA THR A 49 7.28 -10.21 -16.05
C THR A 49 6.69 -10.92 -14.82
N ARG A 50 6.65 -12.25 -14.84
CA ARG A 50 6.11 -13.08 -13.74
C ARG A 50 6.78 -12.87 -12.38
N ASP A 51 8.06 -12.51 -12.39
CA ASP A 51 8.88 -12.24 -11.20
C ASP A 51 8.70 -10.82 -10.67
N THR A 52 8.02 -9.95 -11.42
CA THR A 52 7.81 -8.56 -11.04
C THR A 52 6.97 -8.51 -9.77
N LYS A 53 7.37 -7.63 -8.85
CA LYS A 53 6.70 -7.48 -7.56
C LYS A 53 5.37 -6.75 -7.72
N MET A 54 4.37 -7.17 -6.95
CA MET A 54 3.04 -6.55 -7.02
C MET A 54 3.07 -5.06 -6.68
N GLY A 55 3.87 -4.66 -5.69
CA GLY A 55 4.04 -3.24 -5.35
C GLY A 55 4.69 -2.42 -6.48
N GLN A 56 5.57 -3.02 -7.28
CA GLN A 56 6.15 -2.34 -8.45
C GLN A 56 5.09 -2.15 -9.54
N ILE A 57 4.26 -3.16 -9.80
CA ILE A 57 3.18 -3.10 -10.79
C ILE A 57 2.16 -2.01 -10.41
N LEU A 58 1.75 -1.95 -9.13
CA LEU A 58 0.85 -0.90 -8.64
C LEU A 58 1.45 0.51 -8.70
N ALA A 59 2.78 0.64 -8.62
CA ALA A 59 3.45 1.93 -8.74
C ALA A 59 3.59 2.41 -10.20
N MET A 60 3.39 1.55 -11.20
CA MET A 60 3.49 1.91 -12.62
C MET A 60 2.32 2.78 -13.09
N ASP A 61 1.11 2.45 -12.67
CA ASP A 61 -0.09 3.21 -12.99
C ASP A 61 -1.08 3.27 -11.83
N LYS A 62 -1.77 4.41 -11.69
CA LYS A 62 -2.75 4.62 -10.61
C LYS A 62 -4.02 3.76 -10.78
N GLY A 63 -4.40 3.45 -12.02
CA GLY A 63 -5.53 2.57 -12.35
C GLY A 63 -5.20 1.08 -12.26
N MET A 64 -3.93 0.71 -12.10
CA MET A 64 -3.49 -0.68 -12.00
C MET A 64 -4.11 -1.41 -10.80
N GLY A 65 -4.36 -0.69 -9.71
CA GLY A 65 -5.10 -1.23 -8.56
C GLY A 65 -6.50 -1.71 -8.95
N ASP A 66 -7.26 -0.87 -9.64
CA ASP A 66 -8.62 -1.20 -10.09
C ASP A 66 -8.62 -2.33 -11.12
N PHE A 67 -7.66 -2.31 -12.06
CA PHE A 67 -7.47 -3.36 -13.07
C PHE A 67 -7.23 -4.74 -12.43
N LEU A 68 -6.30 -4.82 -11.47
CA LEU A 68 -5.98 -6.08 -10.80
C LEU A 68 -7.13 -6.56 -9.90
N MET A 69 -7.87 -5.63 -9.28
CA MET A 69 -9.05 -5.94 -8.50
C MET A 69 -10.17 -6.54 -9.37
N GLN A 70 -10.37 -6.03 -10.59
CA GLN A 70 -11.29 -6.61 -11.57
C GLN A 70 -10.86 -8.01 -12.02
N ALA A 71 -9.54 -8.25 -12.12
CA ALA A 71 -8.97 -9.57 -12.43
C ALA A 71 -9.07 -10.59 -11.26
N GLY A 72 -9.60 -10.19 -10.11
CA GLY A 72 -9.81 -11.06 -8.95
C GLY A 72 -8.73 -10.98 -7.87
N MET A 73 -7.78 -10.05 -7.97
CA MET A 73 -6.78 -9.79 -6.93
C MET A 73 -7.22 -8.65 -6.01
N HIS A 74 -8.16 -8.92 -5.11
CA HIS A 74 -8.72 -7.90 -4.21
C HIS A 74 -7.74 -7.44 -3.10
N CYS A 75 -6.68 -8.21 -2.83
CA CYS A 75 -5.76 -7.97 -1.72
C CYS A 75 -4.46 -7.25 -2.12
N VAL A 76 -4.37 -6.70 -3.34
CA VAL A 76 -3.13 -6.16 -3.91
C VAL A 76 -2.53 -4.98 -3.14
N THR A 77 -3.34 -4.24 -2.39
CA THR A 77 -2.92 -3.05 -1.63
C THR A 77 -2.50 -3.33 -0.19
N CYS A 78 -2.54 -4.60 0.25
CA CYS A 78 -2.05 -4.95 1.58
C CYS A 78 -0.51 -5.05 1.54
N ALA A 79 0.19 -4.48 2.53
CA ALA A 79 1.65 -4.50 2.62
C ALA A 79 2.27 -5.90 2.53
N SER A 80 1.54 -6.95 2.90
CA SER A 80 1.98 -8.34 2.71
C SER A 80 1.97 -8.75 1.24
N ALA A 81 0.92 -8.37 0.49
CA ALA A 81 0.71 -8.75 -0.91
C ALA A 81 1.61 -7.95 -1.87
N THR A 82 1.92 -6.68 -1.56
CA THR A 82 2.80 -5.84 -2.38
C THR A 82 4.23 -6.38 -2.45
N SER A 83 4.64 -7.19 -1.46
CA SER A 83 5.98 -7.80 -1.38
C SER A 83 6.14 -9.13 -2.15
N GLU A 84 5.04 -9.74 -2.59
CA GLU A 84 5.03 -11.00 -3.33
C GLU A 84 5.25 -10.78 -4.85
N SER A 85 5.66 -11.84 -5.57
CA SER A 85 5.73 -11.79 -7.04
C SER A 85 4.35 -12.03 -7.65
N LEU A 86 4.15 -11.53 -8.87
CA LEU A 86 2.93 -11.75 -9.63
C LEU A 86 2.60 -13.24 -9.80
N GLU A 87 3.62 -14.09 -10.00
CA GLU A 87 3.45 -15.54 -10.10
C GLU A 87 2.89 -16.18 -8.82
N MET A 88 3.43 -15.79 -7.65
CA MET A 88 2.95 -16.32 -6.36
C MET A 88 1.51 -15.89 -6.10
N ALA A 89 1.20 -14.62 -6.38
CA ALA A 89 -0.16 -14.10 -6.27
C ALA A 89 -1.13 -14.84 -7.20
N CYS A 90 -0.74 -15.06 -8.47
CA CYS A 90 -1.54 -15.84 -9.41
C CYS A 90 -1.73 -17.29 -8.96
N THR A 91 -0.70 -17.91 -8.39
CA THR A 91 -0.74 -19.31 -7.92
C THR A 91 -1.71 -19.49 -6.75
N VAL A 92 -1.69 -18.58 -5.76
CA VAL A 92 -2.59 -18.63 -4.59
C VAL A 92 -4.04 -18.39 -4.99
N HIS A 93 -4.28 -17.58 -6.02
CA HIS A 93 -5.61 -17.21 -6.51
C HIS A 93 -6.10 -18.06 -7.69
N GLY A 94 -5.31 -19.04 -8.16
CA GLY A 94 -5.68 -19.92 -9.28
C GLY A 94 -5.79 -19.20 -10.63
N LEU A 95 -5.10 -18.08 -10.81
CA LEU A 95 -5.07 -17.29 -12.03
C LEU A 95 -3.92 -17.75 -12.94
N ASN A 96 -4.09 -17.60 -14.25
CA ASN A 96 -3.03 -17.92 -15.21
C ASN A 96 -2.04 -16.74 -15.28
N VAL A 97 -0.82 -16.96 -14.79
CA VAL A 97 0.22 -15.92 -14.75
C VAL A 97 0.55 -15.34 -16.11
N ASP A 98 0.59 -16.15 -17.17
CA ASP A 98 0.94 -15.69 -18.51
C ASP A 98 -0.16 -14.82 -19.11
N GLN A 99 -1.44 -15.16 -18.86
CA GLN A 99 -2.57 -14.31 -19.24
C GLN A 99 -2.55 -12.98 -18.49
N THR A 100 -2.35 -13.01 -17.18
CA THR A 100 -2.29 -11.79 -16.35
C THR A 100 -1.15 -10.87 -16.78
N VAL A 101 0.05 -11.41 -17.03
CA VAL A 101 1.20 -10.66 -17.55
C VAL A 101 0.88 -10.02 -18.89
N THR A 102 0.23 -10.76 -19.80
CA THR A 102 -0.15 -10.24 -21.12
C THR A 102 -1.14 -9.09 -21.00
N SER A 103 -2.17 -9.25 -20.14
CA SER A 103 -3.19 -8.23 -19.93
C SER A 103 -2.63 -6.96 -19.26
N ILE A 104 -1.71 -7.10 -18.29
CA ILE A 104 -1.04 -5.96 -17.66
C ILE A 104 -0.20 -5.18 -18.68
N ASN A 105 0.61 -5.88 -19.46
CA ASN A 105 1.45 -5.24 -20.48
C ASN A 105 0.60 -4.56 -21.57
N ALA A 106 -0.52 -5.17 -21.97
CA ALA A 106 -1.45 -4.55 -22.91
C ALA A 106 -2.07 -3.26 -22.36
N TYR A 107 -2.53 -3.29 -21.11
CA TYR A 107 -3.06 -2.10 -20.43
C TYR A 107 -2.02 -0.98 -20.32
N LEU A 108 -0.79 -1.31 -19.94
CA LEU A 108 0.30 -0.33 -19.88
C LEU A 108 0.69 0.21 -21.26
N ALA A 109 0.54 -0.57 -22.33
CA ALA A 109 0.78 -0.08 -23.68
C ALA A 109 -0.29 0.91 -24.12
N GLU A 110 -1.57 0.65 -23.82
CA GLU A 110 -2.70 1.54 -24.16
C GLU A 110 -2.63 2.90 -23.44
N GLU A 111 -2.26 2.93 -22.15
CA GLU A 111 -2.17 4.18 -21.37
C GLU A 111 -0.96 5.06 -21.76
N ASN A 112 0.02 4.52 -22.50
CA ASN A 112 1.19 5.26 -22.97
C ASN A 112 1.01 5.88 -24.37
N GLU A 113 -0.18 5.78 -24.96
CA GLU A 113 -0.59 6.42 -26.23
C GLU A 113 -1.43 7.68 -26.00
#